data_AF-A0A1B6IYH5-F1
#
_entry.id   AF-A0A1B6IYH5-F1
#
_cell.length_a   1.000
_cell.length_b   1.000
_cell.length_c   1.000
_cell.angle_alpha   90.00
_cell.angle_beta   90.00
_cell.angle_gamma   90.00
#
_symmetry.space_group_name_H-M   'P 1'
#
loop_
_entity.id
_entity.type
_entity.pdbx_description
1 polymer ?
#
loop_
_entity_poly.entity_id
_entity_poly.type
_entity_poly.pdbx_seq_one_letter_code
_entity_poly.pdbx_strand_id
1 'polypeptide(L)'
;MCSYKVVQANFDVWGLQTKAEELIQRSIREILLLGHRQAFAWVDEWYNMTLADVRVFESEMHRQTNTKVTEDLPSVPTTPLTPPAPTTPTVANRSSWFPWQ
;
A
#
# COMPACT_ATOMS: atom_id res chain seq x y z
N MET A 1 -16.69 17.73 -10.17
CA MET A 1 -15.22 17.95 -10.17
C MET A 1 -14.55 16.92 -11.07
N CYS A 2 -13.29 17.14 -11.45
CA CYS A 2 -12.49 16.19 -12.22
C CYS A 2 -11.09 16.10 -11.60
N SER A 3 -10.56 14.88 -11.44
CA SER A 3 -9.18 14.65 -11.00
C SER A 3 -8.39 14.04 -12.16
N TYR A 4 -7.37 14.76 -12.63
CA TYR A 4 -6.47 14.29 -13.68
C TYR A 4 -5.29 13.56 -13.03
N LYS A 5 -5.31 12.22 -13.09
CA LYS A 5 -4.26 11.37 -12.50
C LYS A 5 -3.36 10.81 -13.60
N VAL A 6 -2.16 11.38 -13.74
CA VAL A 6 -1.13 10.87 -14.66
C VAL A 6 -0.43 9.69 -13.99
N VAL A 7 -0.41 8.55 -14.66
CA VAL A 7 0.15 7.29 -14.12
C VAL A 7 1.35 6.88 -14.96
N GLN A 8 2.52 6.83 -14.33
CA GLN A 8 3.74 6.32 -14.92
C GLN A 8 4.14 5.04 -14.19
N ALA A 9 4.42 3.99 -14.95
CA ALA A 9 4.90 2.71 -14.45
C ALA A 9 6.19 2.35 -15.20
N ASN A 10 7.18 1.85 -14.48
CA ASN A 10 8.44 1.37 -15.04
C ASN A 10 8.73 0.00 -14.43
N PHE A 11 8.92 -1.01 -15.28
CA PHE A 11 9.28 -2.36 -14.88
C PHE A 11 10.44 -2.91 -15.70
N ASP A 12 11.67 -2.58 -15.29
CA ASP A 12 12.89 -2.99 -15.98
C ASP A 12 13.31 -4.44 -15.63
N VAL A 13 12.55 -5.40 -16.19
CA VAL A 13 12.88 -6.82 -16.12
C VAL A 13 12.79 -7.42 -17.51
N TRP A 14 13.90 -8.02 -17.94
CA TRP A 14 14.02 -8.63 -19.26
C TRP A 14 12.91 -9.66 -19.51
N GLY A 15 12.26 -9.54 -20.66
CA GLY A 15 11.17 -10.44 -21.08
C GLY A 15 9.82 -10.22 -20.39
N LEU A 16 9.71 -9.34 -19.39
CA LEU A 16 8.48 -9.11 -18.62
C LEU A 16 7.98 -7.66 -18.62
N GLN A 17 8.83 -6.68 -18.96
CA GLN A 17 8.53 -5.25 -18.95
C GLN A 17 7.13 -4.89 -19.49
N THR A 18 6.86 -5.17 -20.76
CA THR A 18 5.61 -4.75 -21.41
C THR A 18 4.37 -5.33 -20.71
N LYS A 19 4.39 -6.62 -20.37
CA LYS A 19 3.24 -7.29 -19.74
C LYS A 19 3.01 -6.76 -18.32
N ALA A 20 4.08 -6.51 -17.58
CA ALA A 20 3.99 -6.00 -16.22
C ALA A 20 3.49 -4.54 -16.22
N GLU A 21 4.04 -3.68 -17.07
CA GLU A 21 3.61 -2.28 -17.18
C GLU A 21 2.15 -2.16 -17.65
N GLU A 22 1.74 -2.98 -18.62
CA GLU A 22 0.34 -3.02 -19.08
C GLU A 22 -0.60 -3.50 -17.98
N LEU A 23 -0.21 -4.53 -17.22
CA LEU A 23 -0.96 -5.01 -16.08
C LEU A 23 -1.13 -3.90 -15.03
N ILE A 24 -0.05 -3.19 -14.66
CA ILE A 24 -0.09 -2.09 -13.71
C ILE A 24 -1.07 -1.00 -14.16
N GLN A 25 -0.99 -0.59 -15.44
CA GLN A 25 -1.89 0.44 -15.99
C GLN A 25 -3.36 0.00 -15.95
N ARG A 26 -3.64 -1.27 -16.29
CA ARG A 26 -4.99 -1.83 -16.22
C ARG A 26 -5.49 -1.90 -14.77
N SER A 27 -4.68 -2.41 -13.85
CA SER A 27 -5.04 -2.52 -12.44
C SER A 27 -5.31 -1.16 -11.82
N ILE A 28 -4.50 -0.14 -12.12
CA ILE A 28 -4.73 1.22 -11.61
C ILE A 28 -6.04 1.80 -12.15
N ARG A 29 -6.38 1.57 -13.42
CA ARG A 29 -7.67 1.98 -13.98
C ARG A 29 -8.84 1.34 -13.24
N GLU A 30 -8.76 0.03 -12.99
CA GLU A 30 -9.82 -0.73 -12.30
C GLU A 30 -9.98 -0.26 -10.84
N ILE A 31 -8.87 -0.12 -10.10
CA ILE A 31 -8.87 0.37 -8.71
C ILE A 31 -9.44 1.78 -8.64
N LEU A 32 -9.01 2.70 -9.52
CA LEU A 32 -9.52 4.07 -9.51
C LEU A 32 -11.01 4.10 -9.84
N LEU A 33 -11.47 3.33 -10.83
CA LEU A 33 -12.89 3.30 -11.19
C LEU A 33 -13.77 2.79 -10.04
N LEU A 34 -13.39 1.68 -9.43
CA LEU A 34 -14.12 1.11 -8.30
C LEU A 34 -14.06 2.02 -7.07
N GLY A 35 -12.89 2.56 -6.76
CA GLY A 35 -12.69 3.45 -5.62
C GLY A 35 -13.53 4.73 -5.71
N HIS A 36 -13.67 5.35 -6.90
CA HIS A 36 -14.53 6.54 -7.04
C HIS A 36 -16.01 6.20 -6.90
N ARG A 37 -16.45 5.03 -7.39
CA ARG A 37 -17.83 4.56 -7.18
C ARG A 37 -18.11 4.35 -5.69
N GLN A 38 -17.19 3.73 -4.97
CA GLN A 38 -17.30 3.52 -3.52
C GLN A 38 -17.27 4.83 -2.75
N ALA A 39 -16.33 5.72 -3.05
CA ALA A 39 -16.24 7.04 -2.41
C ALA A 39 -17.53 7.84 -2.55
N PHE A 40 -18.18 7.78 -3.72
CA PHE A 40 -19.48 8.41 -3.91
C PHE A 40 -20.60 7.67 -3.17
N ALA A 41 -20.63 6.33 -3.21
CA ALA A 41 -21.64 5.54 -2.49
C ALA A 41 -21.59 5.76 -0.97
N TRP A 42 -20.42 6.07 -0.41
CA TRP A 42 -20.21 6.37 1.01
C TRP A 42 -20.20 7.87 1.33
N VAL A 43 -20.73 8.73 0.46
CA VAL A 43 -20.70 10.19 0.67
C VAL A 43 -21.31 10.63 2.00
N ASP A 44 -22.39 9.98 2.43
CA ASP A 44 -23.08 10.28 3.68
C ASP A 44 -22.21 10.00 4.92
N GLU A 45 -21.22 9.10 4.80
CA GLU A 45 -20.32 8.73 5.90
C GLU A 45 -19.23 9.78 6.13
N TRP A 46 -18.74 10.42 5.07
CA TRP A 46 -17.59 11.33 5.16
C TRP A 46 -17.90 12.81 4.92
N TYR A 47 -19.04 13.16 4.32
CA TYR A 47 -19.34 14.55 3.92
C TYR A 47 -19.28 15.57 5.07
N ASN A 48 -19.68 15.17 6.29
CA ASN A 48 -19.70 16.04 7.47
C ASN A 48 -18.44 15.93 8.35
N MET A 49 -17.44 15.13 7.96
CA MET A 49 -16.23 14.94 8.77
C MET A 49 -15.36 16.20 8.76
N THR A 50 -14.84 16.56 9.93
CA THR A 50 -13.75 17.53 10.03
C THR A 50 -12.41 16.86 9.72
N LEU A 51 -11.37 17.66 9.47
CA LEU A 51 -10.02 17.11 9.30
C LEU A 51 -9.54 16.35 10.56
N ALA A 52 -9.97 16.77 11.76
CA ALA A 52 -9.64 16.08 13.00
C ALA A 52 -10.27 14.68 13.05
N ASP A 53 -11.54 14.56 12.64
CA ASP A 53 -12.23 13.26 12.54
C ASP A 53 -11.54 12.33 11.54
N VAL A 54 -11.08 12.88 10.41
CA VAL A 54 -10.30 12.12 9.41
C VAL A 54 -9.01 11.57 10.01
N ARG A 55 -8.28 12.34 10.83
CA ARG A 55 -7.05 11.85 11.49
C ARG A 55 -7.31 10.72 12.49
N VAL A 56 -8.41 10.81 13.24
CA VAL A 56 -8.84 9.75 14.16
C VAL A 56 -9.19 8.49 13.37
N PHE A 57 -9.96 8.65 12.28
CA PHE A 57 -10.33 7.55 11.39
C PHE A 57 -9.11 6.87 10.77
N GLU A 58 -8.14 7.63 10.23
CA GLU A 58 -6.88 7.10 9.68
C GLU A 58 -6.13 6.26 10.72
N SER A 59 -6.02 6.75 11.96
CA SER A 59 -5.30 6.08 13.04
C SER A 59 -5.96 4.76 13.43
N GLU A 60 -7.28 4.75 13.55
CA GLU A 60 -8.05 3.55 13.91
C GLU A 60 -8.03 2.51 12.79
N MET A 61 -8.22 2.92 11.54
CA MET A 61 -8.14 2.01 10.38
C MET A 61 -6.73 1.42 10.20
N HIS A 62 -5.68 2.20 10.48
CA HIS A 62 -4.31 1.71 10.46
C HIS A 62 -4.10 0.62 11.52
N ARG A 63 -4.56 0.85 12.76
CA ARG A 63 -4.50 -0.13 13.85
C ARG A 63 -5.23 -1.42 13.50
N GLN A 64 -6.48 -1.32 13.02
CA GLN A 64 -7.30 -2.48 12.64
C GLN A 64 -6.66 -3.29 11.50
N THR A 65 -6.12 -2.61 10.49
CA THR A 65 -5.42 -3.26 9.37
C THR A 65 -4.21 -4.05 9.87
N ASN A 66 -3.38 -3.45 10.74
CA ASN A 66 -2.18 -4.10 11.27
C ASN A 66 -2.51 -5.34 12.12
N THR A 67 -3.59 -5.28 12.91
CA THR A 67 -4.07 -6.44 13.67
C THR A 67 -4.39 -7.61 12.73
N LYS A 68 -5.17 -7.38 11.67
CA LYS A 68 -5.56 -8.43 10.72
C LYS A 68 -4.35 -9.05 10.00
N VAL A 69 -3.40 -8.22 9.55
CA VAL A 69 -2.17 -8.69 8.91
C VAL A 69 -1.33 -9.57 9.87
N THR A 70 -1.37 -9.29 11.17
CA THR A 70 -0.64 -10.06 12.18
C THR A 70 -1.36 -11.36 12.55
N GLU A 71 -2.69 -11.36 12.62
CA GLU A 71 -3.51 -12.53 12.97
C GLU A 71 -3.52 -13.60 11.87
N ASP A 72 -3.40 -13.21 10.61
CA ASP A 72 -3.36 -14.14 9.46
C ASP A 72 -1.98 -14.83 9.28
N LEU A 73 -0.97 -14.45 10.07
CA LEU A 73 0.32 -15.15 10.09
C LEU A 73 0.24 -16.37 11.04
N PRO A 74 0.53 -17.60 10.56
CA PRO A 74 0.65 -18.73 11.46
C PRO A 74 1.77 -18.45 12.47
N SER A 75 1.50 -18.66 13.76
CA SER A 75 2.49 -18.56 14.82
C SER A 75 3.66 -19.50 14.52
N VAL A 76 4.76 -18.96 14.00
CA VAL A 76 5.98 -19.71 13.77
C VAL A 76 6.44 -20.27 15.13
N PRO A 77 6.58 -21.58 15.31
CA PRO A 77 7.15 -22.14 16.53
C PRO A 77 8.61 -21.72 16.61
N THR A 78 8.98 -21.00 17.68
CA THR A 78 10.35 -20.67 18.05
C THR A 78 11.21 -21.93 18.07
N THR A 79 11.94 -22.19 16.98
CA THR A 79 12.93 -23.26 16.90
C THR A 79 14.32 -22.60 16.92
N PRO A 80 15.15 -22.82 17.95
CA PRO A 80 16.44 -22.13 18.07
C PRO A 80 17.50 -22.87 17.27
N LEU A 81 17.64 -22.58 15.97
CA LEU A 81 18.84 -22.94 15.22
C LEU A 81 19.14 -21.86 14.18
N THR A 82 20.09 -21.00 14.55
CA THR A 82 20.77 -20.03 13.70
C THR A 82 21.58 -20.74 12.61
N PRO A 83 21.41 -20.36 11.32
CA PRO A 83 22.50 -20.40 10.34
C PRO A 83 23.12 -18.99 10.19
N PRO A 84 24.43 -18.87 9.92
CA PRO A 84 25.10 -17.57 9.84
C PRO A 84 24.52 -16.72 8.70
N ALA A 85 24.37 -15.42 8.99
CA ALA A 85 23.77 -14.44 8.09
C ALA A 85 24.55 -14.32 6.77
N PRO A 86 23.87 -14.20 5.61
CA PRO A 86 24.52 -13.72 4.40
C PRO A 86 24.90 -12.25 4.61
N THR A 87 26.20 -11.95 4.46
CA THR A 87 26.74 -10.60 4.57
C THR A 87 26.02 -9.68 3.59
N THR A 88 25.12 -8.85 4.11
CA THR A 88 24.48 -7.78 3.34
C THR A 88 25.47 -6.63 3.25
N PRO A 89 25.78 -6.08 2.06
CA PRO A 89 26.56 -4.86 1.97
C PRO A 89 25.80 -3.74 2.68
N THR A 90 26.45 -3.10 3.66
CA THR A 90 25.96 -1.93 4.38
C THR A 90 25.70 -0.80 3.40
N VAL A 91 24.46 -0.67 2.90
CA VAL A 91 23.99 0.55 2.26
C VAL A 91 23.48 1.46 3.38
N ALA A 92 24.37 2.33 3.84
CA ALA A 92 24.02 3.47 4.67
C ALA A 92 23.24 4.49 3.83
N ASN A 93 21.95 4.27 3.61
CA ASN A 93 21.00 5.35 3.35
C ASN A 93 19.57 4.85 3.56
N ARG A 94 18.95 5.18 4.70
CA ARG A 94 17.49 5.05 4.85
C ARG A 94 16.84 6.24 4.16
N SER A 95 16.74 6.21 2.83
CA SER A 95 15.69 6.98 2.17
C SER A 95 14.43 6.13 2.17
N SER A 96 13.53 6.38 3.12
CA SER A 96 12.17 5.88 3.04
C SER A 96 11.55 6.39 1.74
N TRP A 97 11.08 5.48 0.90
CA TRP A 97 10.40 5.80 -0.37
C TRP A 97 9.03 6.47 -0.16
N PHE A 98 8.57 6.54 1.09
CA PHE A 98 7.36 7.26 1.49
C PHE A 98 7.78 8.53 2.24
N PRO A 99 7.47 9.72 1.69
CA PRO A 99 7.96 11.00 2.22
C PRO A 99 7.15 11.56 3.39
N TRP A 100 6.26 10.80 4.02
CA TRP A 100 5.56 11.23 5.23
C TRP A 100 6.00 10.41 6.45
N GLN A 101 7.03 10.91 7.12
CA GLN A 101 7.28 10.74 8.55
C GLN A 101 7.49 12.12 9.15
#